data_AF-A0A0C4YHD1-F1
#
_entry.id   AF-A0A0C4YHD1-F1
#
_cell.length_a   1.000
_cell.length_b   1.000
_cell.length_c   1.000
_cell.angle_alpha   90.00
_cell.angle_beta   90.00
_cell.angle_gamma   90.00
#
_symmetry.space_group_name_H-M   'P 1'
#
loop_
_entity.id
_entity.type
_entity.pdbx_description
1 polymer ?
#
loop_
_entity_poly.entity_id
_entity_poly.type
_entity_poly.pdbx_seq_one_letter_code
_entity_poly.pdbx_strand_id
1 'polypeptide(L)'
;MERLVRMVPGSVNHEWQDYHFPRHTPQGKQIGGGPVIRTIREAISVVCTKQGLLMLTKRAASYCATPQMAFVEIDLPAMPSALVRRVDDYRPILQEMDALLLRIACRYDVAPA
;
A
#
# COMPACT_ATOMS: atom_id res chain seq x y z
N MET A 1 1.69 -23.26 -5.79
CA MET A 1 0.77 -22.57 -4.86
C MET A 1 1.19 -21.12 -4.80
N GLU A 2 0.25 -20.20 -5.02
CA GLU A 2 0.56 -18.77 -4.99
C GLU A 2 1.00 -18.34 -3.60
N ARG A 3 1.92 -17.37 -3.54
CA ARG A 3 2.47 -16.84 -2.30
C ARG A 3 2.33 -15.32 -2.30
N LEU A 4 1.89 -14.76 -1.18
CA LEU A 4 1.89 -13.31 -0.96
C LEU A 4 3.04 -12.95 -0.03
N VAL A 5 3.72 -11.83 -0.27
CA VAL A 5 4.73 -11.33 0.67
C VAL A 5 4.15 -11.19 2.09
N ARG A 6 5.03 -11.13 3.09
CA ARG A 6 4.66 -10.95 4.49
C ARG A 6 5.38 -9.75 5.08
N MET A 7 4.72 -9.03 5.95
CA MET A 7 5.38 -7.99 6.74
C MET A 7 6.15 -8.62 7.90
N VAL A 8 7.10 -7.87 8.45
CA VAL A 8 7.75 -8.25 9.71
C VAL A 8 6.66 -8.41 10.78
N PRO A 9 6.63 -9.52 11.54
CA PRO A 9 5.66 -9.71 12.61
C PRO A 9 5.63 -8.53 13.59
N GLY A 10 4.45 -8.04 13.92
CA GLY A 10 4.25 -6.89 14.82
C GLY A 10 4.44 -5.51 14.19
N SER A 11 4.82 -5.40 12.91
CA SER A 11 4.95 -4.09 12.23
C SER A 11 3.60 -3.45 11.87
N VAL A 12 2.54 -4.26 11.78
CA VAL A 12 1.17 -3.87 11.43
C VAL A 12 0.20 -4.69 12.29
N ASN A 13 -1.03 -4.19 12.45
CA ASN A 13 -2.07 -4.96 13.13
C ASN A 13 -2.62 -6.10 12.25
N HIS A 14 -3.34 -7.04 12.86
CA HIS A 14 -3.86 -8.22 12.14
C HIS A 14 -4.90 -7.86 11.08
N GLU A 15 -5.75 -6.86 11.34
CA GLU A 15 -6.80 -6.44 10.40
C GLU A 15 -6.19 -5.93 9.09
N TRP A 16 -5.20 -5.04 9.18
CA TRP A 16 -4.46 -4.54 8.03
C TRP A 16 -3.73 -5.69 7.31
N GLN A 17 -3.12 -6.60 8.07
CA GLN A 17 -2.41 -7.74 7.49
C GLN A 17 -3.34 -8.69 6.74
N ASP A 18 -4.49 -9.05 7.28
CA ASP A 18 -5.45 -9.95 6.65
C ASP A 18 -6.11 -9.30 5.42
N TYR A 19 -6.34 -7.97 5.46
CA TYR A 19 -6.85 -7.22 4.31
C TYR A 19 -5.84 -7.19 3.13
N HIS A 20 -4.58 -6.86 3.40
CA HIS A 20 -3.55 -6.72 2.36
C HIS A 20 -2.90 -8.05 1.94
N PHE A 21 -2.89 -9.05 2.82
CA PHE A 21 -2.23 -10.34 2.62
C PHE A 21 -3.14 -11.51 3.01
N PRO A 22 -4.27 -11.71 2.29
CA PRO A 22 -5.21 -12.78 2.61
C PRO A 22 -4.53 -14.15 2.58
N ARG A 23 -5.00 -15.05 3.46
CA ARG A 23 -4.46 -16.40 3.63
C ARG A 23 -5.26 -17.46 2.87
N HIS A 24 -6.47 -17.14 2.43
CA HIS A 24 -7.36 -18.07 1.74
C HIS A 24 -8.10 -17.37 0.61
N THR A 25 -8.43 -18.12 -0.45
CA THR A 25 -9.38 -17.66 -1.48
C THR A 25 -10.82 -17.75 -0.96
N PRO A 26 -11.81 -17.14 -1.66
CA PRO A 26 -13.22 -17.28 -1.27
C PRO A 26 -13.73 -18.73 -1.18
N GLN A 27 -13.14 -19.65 -1.94
CA GLN A 27 -13.45 -21.08 -1.92
C GLN A 27 -12.60 -21.86 -0.88
N GLY A 28 -11.85 -21.17 -0.02
CA GLY A 28 -11.06 -21.78 1.06
C GLY A 28 -9.69 -22.34 0.63
N LYS A 29 -9.23 -22.11 -0.60
CA LYS A 29 -7.89 -22.56 -1.02
C LYS A 29 -6.82 -21.74 -0.31
N GLN A 30 -5.83 -22.40 0.28
CA GLN A 30 -4.76 -21.72 1.00
C GLN A 30 -3.84 -20.92 0.06
N ILE A 31 -3.51 -19.70 0.46
CA ILE A 31 -2.50 -18.84 -0.15
C ILE A 31 -1.24 -18.92 0.72
N GLY A 32 -0.11 -19.26 0.11
CA GLY A 32 1.15 -19.48 0.82
C GLY A 32 1.74 -18.19 1.40
N GLY A 33 2.54 -18.36 2.46
CA GLY A 33 3.43 -17.29 2.94
C GLY A 33 4.61 -17.14 1.99
N GLY A 34 4.76 -15.95 1.41
CA GLY A 34 5.95 -15.54 0.68
C GLY A 34 7.04 -14.99 1.62
N PRO A 35 8.15 -14.50 1.05
CA PRO A 35 9.23 -13.88 1.80
C PRO A 35 8.74 -12.74 2.71
N VAL A 36 9.39 -12.60 3.86
CA VAL A 36 9.19 -11.45 4.77
C VAL A 36 9.94 -10.25 4.21
N ILE A 37 9.24 -9.14 4.05
CA ILE A 37 9.74 -7.88 3.51
C ILE A 37 9.73 -6.78 4.59
N ARG A 38 10.61 -5.80 4.42
CA ARG A 38 10.66 -4.56 5.17
C ARG A 38 10.36 -3.35 4.31
N THR A 39 10.59 -3.45 3.00
CA THR A 39 10.43 -2.32 2.07
C THR A 39 9.66 -2.70 0.81
N ILE A 40 9.04 -1.71 0.17
CA ILE A 40 8.38 -1.88 -1.14
C ILE A 40 9.38 -2.35 -2.20
N ARG A 41 10.65 -1.91 -2.15
CA ARG A 41 11.67 -2.35 -3.12
C ARG A 41 12.00 -3.83 -2.97
N GLU A 42 12.09 -4.34 -1.74
CA GLU A 42 12.25 -5.78 -1.50
C GLU A 42 11.04 -6.55 -2.04
N ALA A 43 9.83 -6.04 -1.81
CA ALA A 43 8.59 -6.65 -2.30
C ALA A 43 8.53 -6.70 -3.83
N ILE A 44 8.93 -5.62 -4.50
CA ILE A 44 9.07 -5.56 -5.96
C ILE A 44 10.07 -6.62 -6.46
N SER A 45 11.21 -6.77 -5.79
CA SER A 45 12.19 -7.81 -6.13
C SER A 45 11.59 -9.22 -6.03
N VAL A 46 10.79 -9.49 -4.99
CA VAL A 46 10.07 -10.76 -4.83
C VAL A 46 9.11 -11.04 -5.98
N VAL A 47 8.38 -10.02 -6.47
CA VAL A 47 7.48 -10.15 -7.63
C VAL A 47 8.28 -10.42 -8.90
N CYS A 48 9.30 -9.61 -9.20
CA CYS A 48 10.14 -9.76 -10.39
C CYS A 48 10.84 -11.14 -10.44
N THR A 49 11.21 -11.69 -9.28
CA THR A 49 11.85 -13.02 -9.16
C THR A 49 10.85 -14.18 -9.07
N LYS A 50 9.55 -13.92 -9.24
CA LYS A 50 8.46 -14.93 -9.19
C LYS A 50 8.38 -15.67 -7.84
N GLN A 51 8.83 -15.03 -6.76
CA GLN A 51 8.81 -15.62 -5.43
C GLN A 51 7.53 -15.30 -4.65
N GLY A 52 6.72 -14.36 -5.13
CA GLY A 52 5.41 -14.05 -4.58
C GLY A 52 4.73 -12.86 -5.25
N LEU A 53 3.58 -12.50 -4.70
CA LEU A 53 2.73 -11.40 -5.11
C LEU A 53 2.71 -10.31 -4.04
N LEU A 54 2.35 -9.10 -4.44
CA LEU A 54 2.25 -7.92 -3.60
C LEU A 54 1.00 -7.11 -3.99
N MET A 55 0.28 -6.60 -3.00
CA MET A 55 -0.76 -5.60 -3.21
C MET A 55 -0.15 -4.20 -3.07
N LEU A 56 -0.34 -3.35 -4.08
CA LEU A 56 0.01 -1.93 -4.05
C LEU A 56 -1.17 -1.09 -4.55
N THR A 57 -1.21 0.17 -4.12
CA THR A 57 -2.15 1.13 -4.69
C THR A 57 -1.85 1.35 -6.18
N LYS A 58 -2.88 1.58 -7.00
CA LYS A 58 -2.74 1.84 -8.45
C LYS A 58 -1.77 2.98 -8.74
N ARG A 59 -1.74 4.00 -7.86
CA ARG A 59 -0.81 5.13 -7.95
C ARG A 59 0.66 4.70 -7.98
N ALA A 60 1.02 3.59 -7.33
CA ALA A 60 2.39 3.09 -7.34
C ALA A 60 2.89 2.71 -8.74
N ALA A 61 2.01 2.46 -9.70
CA ALA A 61 2.41 2.24 -11.09
C ALA A 61 3.19 3.43 -11.68
N SER A 62 2.92 4.67 -11.25
CA SER A 62 3.60 5.84 -11.81
C SER A 62 5.06 6.01 -11.34
N TYR A 63 5.48 5.30 -10.29
CA TYR A 63 6.84 5.45 -9.73
C TYR A 63 7.53 4.12 -9.36
N CYS A 64 6.84 2.98 -9.41
CA CYS A 64 7.39 1.66 -9.10
C CYS A 64 7.30 0.65 -10.26
N ALA A 65 6.72 1.02 -11.41
CA ALA A 65 6.58 0.10 -12.53
C ALA A 65 7.94 -0.37 -13.08
N THR A 66 7.99 -1.65 -13.47
CA THR A 66 9.09 -2.23 -14.21
C THR A 66 8.53 -3.10 -15.34
N PRO A 67 9.29 -3.39 -16.40
CA PRO A 67 8.84 -4.24 -17.50
C PRO A 67 8.47 -5.69 -17.10
N GLN A 68 8.83 -6.10 -15.88
CA GLN A 68 8.63 -7.47 -15.38
C GLN A 68 7.39 -7.61 -14.49
N MET A 69 6.67 -6.50 -14.24
CA MET A 69 5.50 -6.47 -13.37
C MET A 69 4.28 -5.93 -14.12
N ALA A 70 3.12 -6.48 -13.81
CA ALA A 70 1.83 -5.97 -14.24
C ALA A 70 1.07 -5.44 -13.03
N PHE A 71 0.47 -4.26 -13.17
CA PHE A 71 -0.52 -3.75 -12.22
C PHE A 71 -1.89 -4.20 -12.70
N VAL A 72 -2.45 -5.21 -12.03
CA VAL A 72 -3.81 -5.71 -12.30
C VAL A 72 -4.78 -4.96 -11.40
N GLU A 73 -5.78 -4.32 -12.00
CA GLU A 73 -6.79 -3.57 -11.26
C GLU A 73 -7.75 -4.51 -10.53
N ILE A 74 -8.09 -4.14 -9.30
CA ILE A 74 -9.05 -4.85 -8.45
C ILE A 74 -10.06 -3.82 -7.95
N ASP A 75 -11.34 -4.20 -7.91
CA ASP A 75 -12.46 -3.33 -7.52
C ASP A 75 -12.53 -3.16 -5.99
N LEU A 76 -11.45 -2.66 -5.40
CA LEU A 76 -11.41 -2.26 -3.99
C LEU A 76 -11.66 -0.75 -3.86
N PRO A 77 -12.27 -0.30 -2.75
CA PRO A 77 -12.39 1.12 -2.46
C PRO A 77 -11.03 1.81 -2.51
N ALA A 78 -11.00 3.04 -3.04
CA ALA A 78 -9.79 3.85 -3.08
C ALA A 78 -9.24 4.03 -1.66
N MET A 79 -7.92 3.84 -1.49
CA MET A 79 -7.27 4.05 -0.19
C MET A 79 -7.02 5.56 0.00
N PRO A 80 -7.69 6.21 0.98
CA PRO A 80 -7.45 7.61 1.27
C PRO A 80 -6.04 7.79 1.83
N SER A 81 -5.41 8.92 1.50
CA SER A 81 -4.12 9.31 2.07
C SER A 81 -4.33 10.15 3.32
N ALA A 82 -3.43 10.04 4.29
CA ALA A 82 -3.40 10.88 5.47
C ALA A 82 -1.99 11.43 5.72
N LEU A 83 -1.90 12.67 6.21
CA LEU A 83 -0.67 13.17 6.81
C LEU A 83 -0.59 12.64 8.24
N VAL A 84 0.44 11.85 8.53
CA VAL A 84 0.73 11.39 9.90
C VAL A 84 1.67 12.40 10.56
N ARG A 85 1.23 12.96 11.68
CA ARG A 85 2.03 13.90 12.48
C ARG A 85 1.97 13.52 13.96
N ARG A 86 2.93 14.04 14.73
CA ARG A 86 2.92 13.92 16.19
C ARG A 86 1.70 14.67 16.75
N VAL A 87 1.02 14.09 17.74
CA VAL A 87 -0.25 14.62 18.27
C VAL A 87 -0.10 15.99 18.93
N ASP A 88 1.08 16.26 19.50
CA ASP A 88 1.46 17.46 20.23
C ASP A 88 2.45 18.36 19.44
N ASP A 89 2.48 18.25 18.11
CA ASP A 89 3.20 19.20 17.26
C ASP A 89 2.24 20.30 16.77
N TYR A 90 2.46 21.52 17.26
CA TYR A 90 1.61 22.69 17.01
C TYR A 90 2.35 23.80 16.27
N ARG A 91 3.48 23.50 15.63
CA ARG A 91 4.25 24.51 14.90
C ARG A 91 3.39 25.13 13.78
N PRO A 92 3.39 26.47 13.61
CA PRO A 92 2.54 27.14 12.61
C PRO A 92 2.68 26.60 11.17
N ILE A 93 3.88 26.15 10.81
CA ILE A 93 4.16 25.52 9.50
C ILE A 93 3.26 24.32 9.19
N LEU A 94 2.69 23.65 10.20
CA LEU A 94 1.77 22.53 9.99
C LEU A 94 0.42 22.99 9.42
N GLN A 95 -0.04 24.19 9.77
CA GLN A 95 -1.26 24.76 9.17
C GLN A 95 -1.02 25.12 7.70
N GLU A 96 0.15 25.68 7.41
CA GLU A 96 0.56 25.96 6.02
C GLU A 96 0.70 24.66 5.20
N MET A 97 1.22 23.60 5.82
CA MET A 97 1.30 22.27 5.21
C MET A 97 -0.09 21.68 4.93
N ASP A 98 -1.00 21.75 5.90
CA ASP A 98 -2.38 21.25 5.72
C ASP A 98 -3.08 22.00 4.56
N ALA A 99 -2.93 23.32 4.49
CA ALA A 99 -3.45 24.13 3.38
C ALA A 99 -2.83 23.75 2.03
N LEU A 100 -1.53 23.47 1.99
CA LEU A 100 -0.85 23.01 0.76
C LEU A 100 -1.37 21.64 0.31
N LEU A 101 -1.53 20.70 1.24
CA LEU A 101 -2.04 19.36 0.95
C LEU A 101 -3.49 19.40 0.46
N LEU A 102 -4.33 20.26 1.04
CA LEU A 102 -5.69 20.51 0.54
C LEU A 102 -5.69 21.05 -0.89
N ARG A 103 -4.83 22.04 -1.20
CA ARG A 103 -4.69 22.55 -2.57
C ARG A 103 -4.26 21.48 -3.57
N ILE A 104 -3.41 20.55 -3.14
CA ILE A 104 -3.04 19.38 -3.96
C ILE A 104 -4.25 18.47 -4.14
N ALA A 105 -5.01 18.18 -3.09
CA ALA A 105 -6.21 17.33 -3.16
C ALA A 105 -7.27 17.90 -4.11
N CYS A 106 -7.54 19.21 -4.07
CA CYS A 106 -8.47 19.87 -5.01
C CYS A 106 -8.00 19.77 -6.46
N ARG A 107 -6.68 19.84 -6.73
CA ARG A 107 -6.14 19.67 -8.10
C ARG A 107 -6.43 18.29 -8.69
N TYR A 108 -6.56 17.27 -7.84
CA TYR A 108 -6.85 15.90 -8.25
C TYR A 108 -8.33 15.53 -8.06
N ASP A 109 -9.21 16.52 -7.83
CA ASP A 109 -10.65 16.34 -7.58
C ASP A 109 -10.96 15.36 -6.43
N VAL A 110 -10.05 15.23 -5.47
CA VAL A 110 -10.20 14.34 -4.29
C VAL A 110 -10.95 15.06 -3.16
N ALA A 111 -10.86 16.39 -3.11
CA ALA A 111 -11.54 17.24 -2.14
C ALA A 111 -12.33 18.34 -2.87
N PRO A 112 -13.45 18.80 -2.32
CA PRO A 112 -14.17 19.94 -2.88
C PRO A 112 -13.25 21.17 -2.95
N ALA A 113 -13.37 21.94 -4.03
CA ALA A 113 -12.61 23.15 -4.28
C ALA A 113 -12.98 24.29 -3.31
#